data_AF-A0A356T342-F1
#
_entry.id   AF-A0A356T342-F1
#
_cell.length_a   1.000
_cell.length_b   1.000
_cell.length_c   1.000
_cell.angle_alpha   90.00
_cell.angle_beta   90.00
_cell.angle_gamma   90.00
#
_symmetry.space_group_name_H-M   'P 1'
#
loop_
_entity.id
_entity.type
_entity.pdbx_description
1 polymer ?
#
loop_
_entity_poly.entity_id
_entity_poly.type
_entity_poly.pdbx_seq_one_letter_code
_entity_poly.pdbx_strand_id
1 'polypeptide(L)'
;MAFACSALMAACGGQVHVGDDDGGARRDSGATACGRVVCGAGLECCNASCGICAPPGTACTTIACEDPCTTNADCGAGDYCQLTEGACSGDGVCVPRPEACDLGLAPVCGCDGVTYGNACEAAAAGAALLHSGQCSTSECAPQDARGEGACDALVGVAWDGARCRELSGCSCVGADCGVYGAGEVERCERDHAACRSCAPQDARGEGACAAILGVAWDGASCATIGGCECIGADCADLYDDEMACAAAYAHCTTGASCETSRDCAAEEYCHLEDGACVAWSGGMGFGECRPRPGELPCSFDAPPVCGCDGTTYGCASDANQSGTSVAYEGVCDEGPCAPMLARGVGPCFADLGVVWDGDACVNIGGCTCEGPDCDAVYASVAECGAARSGCGGTARACSLTAGLPCGEGEWCDYPDTSPCGVPGEMGVCRPRPDVCPPVIDETCGCDGALYTSPCDANAAGWDTFGRPDPSGMCGAPPPG
;
A
#
# COMPACT_ATOMS: atom_id res chain seq x y z
N MET A 1 -54.56 -39.04 -38.87
CA MET A 1 -55.39 -38.82 -37.67
C MET A 1 -54.96 -37.49 -37.08
N ALA A 2 -55.82 -36.49 -37.17
CA ALA A 2 -55.68 -35.19 -36.53
C ALA A 2 -55.95 -35.33 -35.03
N PHE A 3 -55.29 -34.51 -34.18
CA PHE A 3 -55.94 -33.63 -33.20
C PHE A 3 -54.88 -32.69 -32.59
N ALA A 4 -55.32 -31.45 -32.37
CA ALA A 4 -54.54 -30.26 -32.04
C ALA A 4 -54.60 -29.90 -30.55
N CYS A 5 -53.65 -29.07 -30.09
CA CYS A 5 -53.81 -28.01 -29.07
C CYS A 5 -52.46 -27.28 -28.95
N SER A 6 -52.20 -26.11 -29.56
CA SER A 6 -52.70 -24.74 -29.32
C SER A 6 -52.11 -24.03 -28.10
N ALA A 7 -51.20 -23.06 -28.41
CA ALA A 7 -50.88 -21.78 -27.76
C ALA A 7 -50.28 -21.82 -26.32
N LEU A 8 -49.25 -21.06 -25.94
CA LEU A 8 -49.02 -19.61 -26.10
C LEU A 8 -47.50 -19.30 -26.12
N MET A 9 -47.07 -18.47 -27.08
CA MET A 9 -45.82 -17.69 -27.07
C MET A 9 -46.23 -16.22 -27.16
N ALA A 10 -45.77 -15.39 -26.22
CA ALA A 10 -45.54 -13.93 -26.31
C ALA A 10 -45.27 -13.41 -24.89
N ALA A 11 -44.02 -13.13 -24.54
CA ALA A 11 -43.30 -11.87 -24.77
C ALA A 11 -43.68 -10.76 -23.78
N CYS A 12 -42.76 -10.43 -22.88
CA CYS A 12 -42.63 -9.11 -22.28
C CYS A 12 -41.14 -8.83 -22.03
N GLY A 13 -40.49 -8.22 -23.02
CA GLY A 13 -39.47 -7.21 -22.74
C GLY A 13 -40.20 -5.90 -22.45
N GLY A 14 -39.85 -5.22 -21.37
CA GLY A 14 -40.42 -3.94 -20.96
C GLY A 14 -39.40 -3.14 -20.17
N GLN A 15 -39.10 -1.94 -20.64
CA GLN A 15 -38.03 -1.05 -20.21
C GLN A 15 -38.20 -0.56 -18.76
N VAL A 16 -37.07 -0.33 -18.11
CA VAL A 16 -36.96 0.40 -16.84
C VAL A 16 -37.35 1.86 -17.09
N HIS A 17 -38.37 2.33 -16.38
CA HIS A 17 -38.68 3.76 -16.25
C HIS A 17 -38.21 4.23 -14.86
N VAL A 18 -37.15 5.03 -14.85
CA VAL A 18 -36.84 5.92 -13.72
C VAL A 18 -37.77 7.12 -13.87
N GLY A 19 -38.67 7.30 -12.91
CA GLY A 19 -39.59 8.44 -12.85
C GLY A 19 -39.15 9.39 -11.73
N ASP A 20 -39.01 10.66 -12.09
CA ASP A 20 -38.59 11.77 -11.22
C ASP A 20 -39.52 11.99 -10.02
N ASP A 21 -38.92 12.34 -8.89
CA ASP A 21 -39.58 12.71 -7.63
C ASP A 21 -40.28 14.07 -7.73
N ASP A 22 -41.60 14.07 -7.89
CA ASP A 22 -42.44 15.23 -7.59
C ASP A 22 -43.34 14.94 -6.37
N GLY A 23 -43.11 15.70 -5.30
CA GLY A 23 -43.79 15.55 -4.01
C GLY A 23 -45.31 15.60 -4.10
N GLY A 24 -45.96 14.54 -3.62
CA GLY A 24 -47.42 14.43 -3.55
C GLY A 24 -47.92 13.50 -2.44
N ALA A 25 -48.48 14.11 -1.39
CA ALA A 25 -49.42 13.59 -0.38
C ALA A 25 -49.64 12.07 -0.23
N ARG A 26 -49.39 11.58 1.00
CA ARG A 26 -49.73 10.25 1.55
C ARG A 26 -51.12 9.78 1.10
N ARG A 27 -51.16 8.71 0.32
CA ARG A 27 -52.29 7.78 0.26
C ARG A 27 -51.85 6.47 0.92
N ASP A 28 -52.63 6.02 1.88
CA ASP A 28 -52.42 4.79 2.64
C ASP A 28 -52.68 3.60 1.71
N SER A 29 -51.67 3.22 0.93
CA SER A 29 -51.78 2.18 -0.10
C SER A 29 -51.52 0.77 0.48
N GLY A 30 -52.12 0.43 1.62
CA GLY A 30 -52.22 -0.95 2.13
C GLY A 30 -50.94 -1.79 2.06
N ALA A 31 -49.78 -1.13 2.18
CA ALA A 31 -48.48 -1.66 1.84
C ALA A 31 -47.86 -2.22 3.12
N THR A 32 -47.81 -3.55 3.22
CA THR A 32 -47.30 -4.23 4.42
C THR A 32 -45.84 -4.58 4.21
N ALA A 33 -44.94 -4.08 5.07
CA ALA A 33 -43.53 -4.47 5.02
C ALA A 33 -43.37 -5.97 5.34
N CYS A 34 -42.57 -6.66 4.56
CA CYS A 34 -42.28 -8.08 4.71
C CYS A 34 -40.80 -8.32 4.45
N GLY A 35 -39.97 -8.09 5.46
CA GLY A 35 -38.51 -8.07 5.31
C GLY A 35 -38.07 -7.03 4.29
N ARG A 36 -37.30 -7.46 3.27
CA ARG A 36 -36.79 -6.60 2.18
C ARG A 36 -37.82 -6.20 1.12
N VAL A 37 -39.04 -6.74 1.19
CA VAL A 37 -40.09 -6.54 0.17
C VAL A 37 -41.28 -5.85 0.81
N VAL A 38 -42.01 -5.04 0.03
CA VAL A 38 -43.26 -4.42 0.45
C VAL A 38 -44.41 -5.11 -0.26
N CYS A 39 -45.29 -5.74 0.51
CA CYS A 39 -46.45 -6.44 -0.03
C CYS A 39 -47.44 -5.45 -0.63
N GLY A 40 -47.86 -5.73 -1.86
CA GLY A 40 -48.88 -4.96 -2.56
C GLY A 40 -50.26 -5.06 -1.89
N ALA A 41 -51.15 -4.12 -2.22
CA ALA A 41 -52.48 -4.01 -1.61
C ALA A 41 -53.28 -5.33 -1.68
N GLY A 42 -53.76 -5.80 -0.53
CA GLY A 42 -54.54 -7.04 -0.40
C GLY A 42 -53.71 -8.29 -0.09
N LEU A 43 -52.40 -8.16 0.10
CA LEU A 43 -51.50 -9.21 0.56
C LEU A 43 -50.99 -8.91 1.98
N GLU A 44 -50.78 -9.96 2.76
CA GLU A 44 -50.17 -9.92 4.09
C GLU A 44 -48.77 -10.52 4.04
N CYS A 45 -47.89 -10.08 4.94
CA CYS A 45 -46.56 -10.67 5.06
C CYS A 45 -46.69 -12.11 5.57
N CYS A 46 -46.33 -13.06 4.72
CA CYS A 46 -46.43 -14.48 5.00
C CYS A 46 -45.14 -15.03 5.61
N ASN A 47 -43.98 -14.57 5.13
CA ASN A 47 -42.69 -14.86 5.75
C ASN A 47 -41.74 -13.68 5.53
N ALA A 48 -41.42 -12.97 6.61
CA ALA A 48 -40.57 -11.78 6.56
C ALA A 48 -39.12 -12.11 6.18
N SER A 49 -38.59 -13.27 6.58
CA SER A 49 -37.22 -13.70 6.23
C SER A 49 -37.06 -13.92 4.72
N CYS A 50 -38.13 -14.28 4.01
CA CYS A 50 -38.09 -14.59 2.58
C CYS A 50 -38.71 -13.48 1.71
N GLY A 51 -39.26 -12.42 2.32
CA GLY A 51 -40.05 -11.44 1.59
C GLY A 51 -41.31 -11.99 0.92
N ILE A 52 -41.87 -13.10 1.43
CA ILE A 52 -43.01 -13.75 0.80
C ILE A 52 -44.30 -13.08 1.27
N CYS A 53 -45.05 -12.54 0.31
CA CYS A 53 -46.38 -11.98 0.51
C CYS A 53 -47.44 -13.01 0.09
N ALA A 54 -48.50 -13.19 0.88
CA ALA A 54 -49.59 -14.10 0.56
C ALA A 54 -50.96 -13.47 0.86
N PRO A 55 -52.05 -13.98 0.24
CA PRO A 55 -53.40 -13.55 0.59
C PRO A 55 -53.74 -13.87 2.06
N PRO A 56 -54.59 -13.06 2.71
CA PRO A 56 -55.06 -13.30 4.07
C PRO A 56 -55.63 -14.72 4.24
N GLY A 57 -55.21 -15.41 5.30
CA GLY A 57 -55.68 -16.77 5.64
C GLY A 57 -54.93 -17.92 4.93
N THR A 58 -53.89 -17.62 4.15
CA THR A 58 -53.01 -18.66 3.57
C THR A 58 -52.12 -19.27 4.66
N ALA A 59 -51.90 -20.59 4.63
CA ALA A 59 -50.94 -21.23 5.52
C ALA A 59 -49.51 -20.82 5.14
N CYS A 60 -48.77 -20.26 6.10
CA CYS A 60 -47.45 -19.72 5.88
C CYS A 60 -46.37 -20.60 6.52
N THR A 61 -45.23 -20.73 5.83
CA THR A 61 -44.01 -21.25 6.43
C THR A 61 -43.35 -20.13 7.23
N THR A 62 -42.92 -20.43 8.46
CA THR A 62 -42.10 -19.52 9.29
C THR A 62 -40.63 -19.94 9.30
N ILE A 63 -40.24 -20.84 8.39
CA ILE A 63 -38.85 -21.26 8.21
C ILE A 63 -38.08 -20.07 7.62
N ALA A 64 -36.98 -19.67 8.23
CA ALA A 64 -36.11 -18.63 7.68
C ALA A 64 -35.55 -19.11 6.33
N CYS A 65 -35.70 -18.29 5.28
CA CYS A 65 -35.00 -18.56 4.03
C CYS A 65 -33.55 -18.14 4.19
N GLU A 66 -32.65 -19.02 3.79
CA GLU A 66 -31.28 -18.65 3.44
C GLU A 66 -31.37 -17.91 2.10
N ASP A 67 -31.04 -16.63 2.07
CA ASP A 67 -31.05 -15.83 0.84
C ASP A 67 -29.89 -16.30 -0.05
N PRO A 68 -30.16 -16.99 -1.18
CA PRO A 68 -29.09 -17.53 -2.00
C PRO A 68 -28.35 -16.41 -2.71
N CYS A 69 -27.04 -16.56 -2.84
CA CYS A 69 -26.17 -15.65 -3.56
C CYS A 69 -25.10 -16.42 -4.32
N THR A 70 -24.49 -15.75 -5.28
CA THR A 70 -23.26 -16.22 -5.93
C THR A 70 -22.13 -15.22 -5.78
N THR A 71 -22.47 -13.96 -5.50
CA THR A 71 -21.54 -12.86 -5.24
C THR A 71 -22.12 -11.88 -4.21
N ASN A 72 -21.28 -10.98 -3.68
CA ASN A 72 -21.73 -9.91 -2.77
C ASN A 72 -22.76 -8.96 -3.42
N ALA A 73 -22.81 -8.87 -4.74
CA ALA A 73 -23.79 -8.04 -5.45
C ALA A 73 -25.23 -8.55 -5.30
N ASP A 74 -25.40 -9.82 -4.95
CA ASP A 74 -26.71 -10.44 -4.70
C ASP A 74 -27.24 -10.14 -3.28
N CYS A 75 -26.39 -9.54 -2.42
CA CYS A 75 -26.67 -9.29 -1.01
C CYS A 75 -26.89 -7.79 -0.70
N GLY A 76 -27.54 -7.51 0.44
CA GLY A 76 -27.73 -6.14 0.92
C GLY A 76 -26.41 -5.48 1.35
N ALA A 77 -26.39 -4.14 1.45
CA ALA A 77 -25.19 -3.37 1.77
C ALA A 77 -24.55 -3.70 3.15
N GLY A 78 -25.30 -4.33 4.05
CA GLY A 78 -24.83 -4.80 5.37
C GLY A 78 -24.46 -6.29 5.40
N ASP A 79 -24.60 -7.00 4.28
CA ASP A 79 -24.43 -8.45 4.19
C ASP A 79 -23.26 -8.80 3.27
N TYR A 80 -22.81 -10.04 3.33
CA TYR A 80 -21.88 -10.61 2.36
C TYR A 80 -22.34 -12.01 1.95
N CYS A 81 -21.89 -12.43 0.77
CA CYS A 81 -22.17 -13.75 0.26
C CYS A 81 -21.20 -14.75 0.89
N GLN A 82 -21.70 -15.52 1.87
CA GLN A 82 -20.96 -16.61 2.47
C GLN A 82 -21.03 -17.83 1.56
N LEU A 83 -19.90 -18.15 0.95
CA LEU A 83 -19.71 -19.40 0.19
C LEU A 83 -19.27 -20.53 1.13
N THR A 84 -19.37 -21.77 0.65
CA THR A 84 -18.74 -22.90 1.33
C THR A 84 -17.24 -22.69 1.37
N GLU A 85 -16.59 -22.92 2.51
CA GLU A 85 -15.13 -22.78 2.63
C GLU A 85 -14.40 -23.59 1.53
N GLY A 86 -13.47 -22.95 0.83
CA GLY A 86 -12.75 -23.53 -0.32
C GLY A 86 -13.46 -23.37 -1.66
N ALA A 87 -14.72 -22.95 -1.68
CA ALA A 87 -15.43 -22.57 -2.88
C ALA A 87 -15.41 -21.04 -3.03
N CYS A 88 -14.52 -20.52 -3.88
CA CYS A 88 -14.46 -19.09 -4.19
C CYS A 88 -15.40 -18.63 -5.32
N SER A 89 -16.28 -19.52 -5.74
CA SER A 89 -17.40 -19.24 -6.65
C SER A 89 -18.48 -20.31 -6.47
N GLY A 90 -19.70 -20.00 -6.90
CA GLY A 90 -20.84 -20.93 -6.84
C GLY A 90 -21.91 -20.48 -5.86
N ASP A 91 -22.77 -21.41 -5.46
CA ASP A 91 -23.91 -21.13 -4.59
C ASP A 91 -23.46 -20.86 -3.13
N GLY A 92 -23.96 -19.76 -2.56
CA GLY A 92 -23.78 -19.37 -1.17
C GLY A 92 -25.04 -18.75 -0.58
N VAL A 93 -24.88 -18.18 0.61
CA VAL A 93 -25.97 -17.55 1.37
C VAL A 93 -25.56 -16.15 1.82
N CYS A 94 -26.46 -15.17 1.64
CA CYS A 94 -26.26 -13.84 2.19
C CYS A 94 -26.36 -13.90 3.72
N VAL A 95 -25.30 -13.47 4.40
CA VAL A 95 -25.26 -13.37 5.86
C VAL A 95 -24.77 -11.99 6.29
N PRO A 96 -25.20 -11.48 7.45
CA PRO A 96 -24.78 -10.17 7.93
C PRO A 96 -23.27 -10.06 8.15
N ARG A 97 -22.70 -8.90 7.85
CA ARG A 97 -21.32 -8.56 8.20
C ARG A 97 -21.21 -8.30 9.70
N PRO A 98 -20.25 -8.93 10.40
CA PRO A 98 -19.98 -8.59 11.80
C PRO A 98 -19.55 -7.14 11.96
N GLU A 99 -20.14 -6.42 12.92
CA GLU A 99 -19.74 -5.04 13.27
C GLU A 99 -18.56 -4.99 14.24
N ALA A 100 -18.31 -6.09 14.95
CA ALA A 100 -17.25 -6.22 15.94
C ALA A 100 -16.68 -7.64 15.92
N CYS A 101 -15.35 -7.73 16.01
CA CYS A 101 -14.63 -9.00 16.08
C CYS A 101 -13.86 -9.10 17.39
N ASP A 102 -13.68 -10.34 17.86
CA ASP A 102 -12.79 -10.59 18.99
C ASP A 102 -11.31 -10.41 18.56
N LEU A 103 -10.44 -10.21 19.55
CA LEU A 103 -8.99 -10.10 19.33
C LEU A 103 -8.32 -11.48 19.21
N GLY A 104 -9.09 -12.54 18.99
CA GLY A 104 -8.57 -13.89 18.82
C GLY A 104 -7.83 -13.99 17.49
N LEU A 105 -6.52 -14.23 17.54
CA LEU A 105 -5.71 -14.44 16.34
C LEU A 105 -5.80 -15.91 15.91
N ALA A 106 -6.51 -16.16 14.81
CA ALA A 106 -6.64 -17.47 14.17
C ALA A 106 -6.71 -17.23 12.66
N PRO A 107 -5.55 -16.99 12.01
CA PRO A 107 -5.52 -16.42 10.67
C PRO A 107 -6.27 -17.26 9.63
N VAL A 108 -6.84 -16.60 8.62
CA VAL A 108 -7.57 -17.23 7.53
C VAL A 108 -7.22 -16.60 6.18
N CYS A 109 -7.42 -17.34 5.10
CA CYS A 109 -7.26 -16.84 3.75
C CYS A 109 -8.62 -16.52 3.12
N GLY A 110 -8.79 -15.28 2.68
CA GLY A 110 -9.94 -14.88 1.87
C GLY A 110 -9.81 -15.34 0.41
N CYS A 111 -10.94 -15.52 -0.26
CA CYS A 111 -11.01 -15.75 -1.70
C CYS A 111 -10.53 -14.56 -2.54
N ASP A 112 -10.29 -13.41 -1.91
CA ASP A 112 -9.64 -12.23 -2.47
C ASP A 112 -8.11 -12.26 -2.32
N GLY A 113 -7.55 -13.35 -1.78
CA GLY A 113 -6.11 -13.52 -1.59
C GLY A 113 -5.53 -12.76 -0.41
N VAL A 114 -6.37 -12.16 0.45
CA VAL A 114 -5.93 -11.40 1.62
C VAL A 114 -5.94 -12.31 2.86
N THR A 115 -4.84 -12.26 3.64
CA THR A 115 -4.78 -12.87 4.96
C THR A 115 -5.48 -11.98 5.98
N TYR A 116 -6.47 -12.52 6.68
CA TYR A 116 -7.15 -11.85 7.79
C TYR A 116 -6.69 -12.43 9.13
N GLY A 117 -6.71 -11.61 10.20
CA GLY A 117 -6.30 -12.03 11.53
C GLY A 117 -7.18 -13.14 12.12
N ASN A 118 -8.45 -13.17 11.69
CA ASN A 118 -9.40 -14.25 11.93
C ASN A 118 -10.57 -14.27 10.94
N ALA A 119 -11.41 -15.30 11.02
CA ALA A 119 -12.61 -15.46 10.18
C ALA A 119 -13.65 -14.34 10.34
N CYS A 120 -13.73 -13.71 11.51
CA CYS A 120 -14.67 -12.61 11.74
C CYS A 120 -14.23 -11.37 10.94
N GLU A 121 -12.95 -11.04 10.97
CA GLU A 121 -12.39 -9.91 10.20
C GLU A 121 -12.59 -10.11 8.70
N ALA A 122 -12.39 -11.33 8.19
CA ALA A 122 -12.69 -11.68 6.79
C ALA A 122 -14.17 -11.46 6.45
N ALA A 123 -15.09 -11.90 7.32
CA ALA A 123 -16.52 -11.71 7.15
C ALA A 123 -16.94 -10.22 7.22
N ALA A 124 -16.30 -9.42 8.08
CA ALA A 124 -16.55 -7.98 8.17
C ALA A 124 -16.14 -7.25 6.88
N ALA A 125 -14.98 -7.63 6.32
CA ALA A 125 -14.54 -7.20 4.99
C ALA A 125 -15.41 -7.79 3.85
N GLY A 126 -16.17 -8.87 4.13
CA GLY A 126 -17.07 -9.54 3.20
C GLY A 126 -16.36 -10.45 2.22
N ALA A 127 -15.22 -10.98 2.63
CA ALA A 127 -14.50 -12.02 1.92
C ALA A 127 -15.07 -13.40 2.32
N ALA A 128 -15.37 -14.22 1.31
CA ALA A 128 -15.58 -15.66 1.53
C ALA A 128 -14.24 -16.33 1.87
N LEU A 129 -14.27 -17.42 2.65
CA LEU A 129 -13.05 -18.11 3.07
C LEU A 129 -12.59 -19.13 2.02
N LEU A 130 -11.34 -19.01 1.60
CA LEU A 130 -10.66 -20.02 0.78
C LEU A 130 -10.21 -21.20 1.66
N HIS A 131 -9.48 -20.92 2.75
CA HIS A 131 -9.07 -21.94 3.71
C HIS A 131 -8.70 -21.34 5.07
N SER A 132 -8.74 -22.15 6.12
CA SER A 132 -8.14 -21.83 7.42
C SER A 132 -6.60 -21.70 7.32
N GLY A 133 -6.01 -20.83 8.14
CA GLY A 133 -4.59 -20.45 8.04
C GLY A 133 -4.39 -19.21 7.18
N GLN A 134 -3.27 -18.51 7.35
CA GLN A 134 -2.90 -17.37 6.49
C GLN A 134 -2.96 -17.81 5.03
N CYS A 135 -3.34 -16.92 4.10
CA CYS A 135 -3.18 -17.23 2.69
C CYS A 135 -1.78 -17.75 2.50
N SER A 136 -1.68 -18.93 1.90
CA SER A 136 -0.41 -19.35 1.39
C SER A 136 -0.02 -18.28 0.38
N THR A 137 0.94 -17.44 0.72
CA THR A 137 1.88 -16.92 -0.27
C THR A 137 2.70 -18.11 -0.76
N SER A 138 2.05 -19.19 -1.22
CA SER A 138 2.69 -20.16 -2.06
C SER A 138 2.81 -19.54 -3.45
N GLU A 139 3.47 -18.39 -3.49
CA GLU A 139 4.27 -17.98 -4.63
C GLU A 139 5.17 -19.16 -5.02
N CYS A 140 5.57 -20.04 -4.09
CA CYS A 140 6.48 -21.14 -4.42
C CYS A 140 5.84 -22.50 -4.76
N ALA A 141 4.53 -22.70 -4.60
CA ALA A 141 3.92 -23.97 -5.00
C ALA A 141 3.82 -24.04 -6.53
N PRO A 142 4.09 -25.20 -7.16
CA PRO A 142 3.86 -25.39 -8.58
C PRO A 142 2.43 -24.97 -8.96
N GLN A 143 2.33 -24.11 -9.96
CA GLN A 143 1.06 -23.66 -10.52
C GLN A 143 0.44 -24.78 -11.36
N ASP A 144 -0.88 -24.89 -11.32
CA ASP A 144 -1.65 -25.93 -12.02
C ASP A 144 -2.01 -25.57 -13.47
N ALA A 145 -1.57 -24.40 -13.93
CA ALA A 145 -1.79 -23.89 -15.29
C ALA A 145 -1.08 -24.77 -16.33
N ARG A 146 -1.85 -25.28 -17.30
CA ARG A 146 -1.33 -26.11 -18.39
C ARG A 146 -1.97 -25.76 -19.73
N GLY A 147 -1.19 -25.83 -20.81
CA GLY A 147 -1.69 -25.71 -22.17
C GLY A 147 -2.33 -27.02 -22.66
N GLU A 148 -3.46 -26.91 -23.35
CA GLU A 148 -4.15 -28.04 -24.00
C GLU A 148 -4.50 -27.73 -25.46
N GLY A 149 -4.52 -28.77 -26.30
CA GLY A 149 -4.91 -28.69 -27.71
C GLY A 149 -3.77 -29.10 -28.65
N ALA A 150 -4.12 -29.40 -29.91
CA ALA A 150 -3.16 -29.90 -30.91
C ALA A 150 -2.47 -28.77 -31.70
N CYS A 151 -2.27 -27.60 -31.09
CA CYS A 151 -1.60 -26.46 -31.70
C CYS A 151 -0.47 -25.95 -30.81
N ASP A 152 0.49 -25.26 -31.43
CA ASP A 152 1.71 -24.78 -30.77
C ASP A 152 1.66 -23.28 -30.44
N ALA A 153 0.49 -22.76 -30.06
CA ALA A 153 0.38 -21.35 -29.68
C ALA A 153 0.83 -21.15 -28.23
N LEU A 154 1.49 -20.04 -27.97
CA LEU A 154 1.84 -19.59 -26.63
C LEU A 154 0.58 -19.09 -25.91
N VAL A 155 0.17 -19.80 -24.86
CA VAL A 155 -1.09 -19.53 -24.14
C VAL A 155 -0.89 -19.00 -22.73
N GLY A 156 0.33 -18.99 -22.22
CA GLY A 156 0.65 -18.44 -20.89
C GLY A 156 2.03 -18.89 -20.41
N VAL A 157 2.33 -18.57 -19.15
CA VAL A 157 3.51 -19.05 -18.42
C VAL A 157 3.05 -19.60 -17.07
N ALA A 158 3.70 -20.67 -16.59
CA ALA A 158 3.43 -21.24 -15.27
C ALA A 158 4.73 -21.59 -14.55
N TRP A 159 4.76 -21.33 -13.24
CA TRP A 159 5.80 -21.84 -12.34
C TRP A 159 5.58 -23.31 -12.04
N ASP A 160 6.60 -24.15 -12.24
CA ASP A 160 6.49 -25.60 -12.04
C ASP A 160 7.02 -26.12 -10.69
N GLY A 161 7.43 -25.21 -9.80
CA GLY A 161 8.14 -25.54 -8.55
C GLY A 161 9.65 -25.30 -8.60
N ALA A 162 10.23 -25.06 -9.78
CA ALA A 162 11.65 -24.80 -9.97
C ALA A 162 11.94 -23.65 -10.95
N ARG A 163 11.11 -23.49 -11.99
CA ARG A 163 11.21 -22.44 -13.00
C ARG A 163 9.87 -22.12 -13.63
N CYS A 164 9.81 -20.98 -14.28
CA CYS A 164 8.69 -20.56 -15.11
C CYS A 164 8.85 -21.11 -16.52
N ARG A 165 7.82 -21.82 -16.99
CA ARG A 165 7.78 -22.38 -18.34
C ARG A 165 6.66 -21.79 -19.16
N GLU A 166 6.95 -21.55 -20.42
CA GLU A 166 5.93 -21.23 -21.42
C GLU A 166 5.00 -22.43 -21.63
N LEU A 167 3.70 -22.13 -21.67
CA LEU A 167 2.65 -23.09 -21.97
C LEU A 167 2.33 -23.03 -23.46
N SER A 168 2.41 -24.19 -24.12
CA SER A 168 2.03 -24.38 -25.53
C SER A 168 0.68 -25.09 -25.61
N GLY A 169 -0.21 -24.60 -26.47
CA GLY A 169 -1.53 -25.19 -26.68
C GLY A 169 -2.50 -24.26 -27.40
N CYS A 170 -3.78 -24.59 -27.36
CA CYS A 170 -4.87 -23.77 -27.88
C CYS A 170 -5.70 -23.12 -26.77
N SER A 171 -5.61 -23.63 -25.53
CA SER A 171 -6.25 -23.06 -24.34
C SER A 171 -5.43 -23.37 -23.09
N CYS A 172 -5.46 -22.48 -22.11
CA CYS A 172 -4.97 -22.76 -20.76
C CYS A 172 -6.10 -23.39 -19.93
N VAL A 173 -5.78 -24.39 -19.12
CA VAL A 173 -6.67 -24.99 -18.12
C VAL A 173 -5.95 -25.10 -16.76
N GLY A 174 -6.68 -24.94 -15.66
CA GLY A 174 -6.11 -24.80 -14.31
C GLY A 174 -6.66 -23.56 -13.60
N ALA A 175 -6.57 -23.52 -12.27
CA ALA A 175 -6.91 -22.35 -11.48
C ALA A 175 -5.91 -21.20 -11.69
N ASP A 176 -4.65 -21.52 -12.00
CA ASP A 176 -3.56 -20.55 -12.16
C ASP A 176 -3.46 -19.97 -13.59
N CYS A 177 -4.42 -20.26 -14.46
CA CYS A 177 -4.44 -19.73 -15.81
C CYS A 177 -4.63 -18.21 -15.84
N GLY A 178 -3.76 -17.51 -16.56
CA GLY A 178 -3.83 -16.06 -16.72
C GLY A 178 -3.11 -15.27 -15.64
N VAL A 179 -2.44 -15.93 -14.69
CA VAL A 179 -1.52 -15.27 -13.75
C VAL A 179 -0.36 -14.61 -14.52
N TYR A 180 0.19 -15.32 -15.51
CA TYR A 180 1.17 -14.80 -16.46
C TYR A 180 0.72 -15.00 -17.91
N GLY A 181 0.78 -13.93 -18.67
CA GLY A 181 0.54 -13.93 -20.12
C GLY A 181 1.66 -14.62 -20.91
N ALA A 182 1.38 -14.90 -22.18
CA ALA A 182 2.38 -15.41 -23.11
C ALA A 182 3.60 -14.46 -23.19
N GLY A 183 4.81 -14.99 -23.06
CA GLY A 183 6.06 -14.22 -23.08
C GLY A 183 6.42 -13.53 -21.77
N GLU A 184 5.65 -13.69 -20.69
CA GLU A 184 5.96 -13.10 -19.37
C GLU A 184 6.89 -13.97 -18.50
N VAL A 185 7.78 -14.75 -19.13
CA VAL A 185 8.69 -15.66 -18.41
C VAL A 185 9.58 -14.89 -17.43
N GLU A 186 10.18 -13.78 -17.84
CA GLU A 186 11.05 -12.96 -16.97
C GLU A 186 10.31 -12.38 -15.76
N ARG A 187 9.03 -12.04 -15.91
CA ARG A 187 8.19 -11.55 -14.82
C ARG A 187 7.90 -12.70 -13.85
N CYS A 188 7.46 -13.85 -14.38
CA CYS A 188 7.24 -15.04 -13.58
C CYS A 188 8.50 -15.46 -12.81
N GLU A 189 9.67 -15.48 -13.46
CA GLU A 189 10.96 -15.83 -12.84
C GLU A 189 11.35 -14.87 -11.71
N ARG A 190 11.05 -13.58 -11.87
CA ARG A 190 11.28 -12.56 -10.83
C ARG A 190 10.36 -12.77 -9.63
N ASP A 191 9.08 -13.00 -9.91
CA ASP A 191 8.05 -13.21 -8.88
C ASP A 191 8.30 -14.53 -8.10
N HIS A 192 9.03 -15.50 -8.70
CA HIS A 192 9.37 -16.79 -8.08
C HIS A 192 10.85 -16.94 -7.72
N ALA A 193 11.63 -15.86 -7.71
CA ALA A 193 13.06 -15.91 -7.45
C ALA A 193 13.39 -16.56 -6.09
N ALA A 194 12.61 -16.22 -5.06
CA ALA A 194 12.74 -16.75 -3.70
C ALA A 194 12.30 -18.23 -3.56
N CYS A 195 11.70 -18.82 -4.59
CA CYS A 195 11.10 -20.15 -4.55
C CYS A 195 12.02 -21.28 -5.01
N ARG A 196 13.18 -20.93 -5.59
CA ARG A 196 14.17 -21.90 -6.05
C ARG A 196 14.82 -22.60 -4.86
N SER A 197 14.88 -23.93 -4.88
CA SER A 197 15.58 -24.69 -3.85
C SER A 197 17.08 -24.39 -3.89
N CYS A 198 17.71 -24.18 -2.74
CA CYS A 198 19.16 -23.99 -2.65
C CYS A 198 19.97 -25.30 -2.73
N ALA A 199 19.29 -26.42 -2.99
CA ALA A 199 19.97 -27.68 -3.23
C ALA A 199 20.89 -27.56 -4.47
N PRO A 200 22.08 -28.19 -4.46
CA PRO A 200 22.93 -28.27 -5.63
C PRO A 200 22.17 -28.85 -6.83
N GLN A 201 22.45 -28.33 -8.03
CA GLN A 201 21.96 -28.93 -9.26
C GLN A 201 22.63 -30.31 -9.47
N ASP A 202 21.82 -31.31 -9.81
CA ASP A 202 22.26 -32.62 -10.28
C ASP A 202 22.69 -32.51 -11.75
N ALA A 203 23.86 -31.91 -11.97
CA ALA A 203 24.50 -31.84 -13.27
C ALA A 203 26.01 -32.00 -13.11
N ARG A 204 26.60 -32.91 -13.90
CA ARG A 204 28.05 -33.13 -13.92
C ARG A 204 28.54 -33.47 -15.32
N GLY A 205 29.70 -32.94 -15.69
CA GLY A 205 30.35 -33.22 -16.95
C GLY A 205 31.16 -34.53 -16.88
N GLU A 206 31.02 -35.38 -17.88
CA GLU A 206 31.85 -36.58 -18.07
C GLU A 206 32.59 -36.56 -19.41
N GLY A 207 33.70 -37.28 -19.48
CA GLY A 207 34.54 -37.40 -20.67
C GLY A 207 35.85 -36.60 -20.60
N ALA A 208 36.80 -36.96 -21.48
CA ALA A 208 38.18 -36.46 -21.43
C ALA A 208 38.41 -35.13 -22.20
N CYS A 209 37.36 -34.45 -22.65
CA CYS A 209 37.47 -33.18 -23.35
C CYS A 209 37.22 -31.99 -22.40
N ALA A 210 37.75 -30.83 -22.78
CA ALA A 210 37.68 -29.60 -22.00
C ALA A 210 36.63 -28.62 -22.55
N ALA A 211 35.55 -29.12 -23.16
CA ALA A 211 34.47 -28.25 -23.61
C ALA A 211 33.68 -27.74 -22.40
N ILE A 212 33.26 -26.48 -22.47
CA ILE A 212 32.36 -25.88 -21.48
C ILE A 212 30.94 -26.32 -21.86
N LEU A 213 30.28 -27.03 -20.95
CA LEU A 213 28.91 -27.51 -21.14
C LEU A 213 27.88 -26.50 -20.61
N GLY A 214 28.27 -25.65 -19.65
CA GLY A 214 27.45 -24.62 -19.04
C GLY A 214 27.88 -24.38 -17.59
N VAL A 215 27.09 -23.64 -16.83
CA VAL A 215 27.33 -23.34 -15.41
C VAL A 215 26.21 -23.94 -14.55
N ALA A 216 26.58 -24.55 -13.42
CA ALA A 216 25.63 -25.10 -12.45
C ALA A 216 25.90 -24.58 -11.04
N TRP A 217 24.84 -24.48 -10.24
CA TRP A 217 24.89 -24.23 -8.81
C TRP A 217 25.30 -25.50 -8.05
N ASP A 218 26.37 -25.42 -7.27
CA ASP A 218 26.90 -26.56 -6.49
C ASP A 218 26.39 -26.63 -5.04
N GLY A 219 25.43 -25.77 -4.67
CA GLY A 219 24.94 -25.62 -3.30
C GLY A 219 25.56 -24.46 -2.52
N ALA A 220 26.63 -23.84 -3.04
CA ALA A 220 27.30 -22.71 -2.41
C ALA A 220 27.76 -21.64 -3.42
N SER A 221 28.09 -22.03 -4.65
CA SER A 221 28.54 -21.16 -5.72
C SER A 221 28.17 -21.68 -7.10
N CYS A 222 28.18 -20.80 -8.09
CA CYS A 222 28.02 -21.17 -9.48
C CYS A 222 29.35 -21.58 -10.08
N ALA A 223 29.43 -22.81 -10.58
CA ALA A 223 30.65 -23.41 -11.11
C ALA A 223 30.46 -23.86 -12.56
N THR A 224 31.42 -23.51 -13.41
CA THR A 224 31.47 -23.98 -14.79
C THR A 224 31.65 -25.51 -14.84
N ILE A 225 30.75 -26.20 -15.54
CA ILE A 225 30.84 -27.63 -15.82
C ILE A 225 31.59 -27.86 -17.14
N GLY A 226 32.73 -28.54 -17.04
CA GLY A 226 33.52 -28.99 -18.19
C GLY A 226 33.33 -30.48 -18.48
N GLY A 227 33.36 -30.87 -19.75
CA GLY A 227 33.28 -32.27 -20.15
C GLY A 227 32.83 -32.42 -21.60
N CYS A 228 32.46 -33.65 -21.98
CA CYS A 228 31.93 -33.98 -23.30
C CYS A 228 30.42 -34.20 -23.28
N GLU A 229 29.88 -34.65 -22.15
CA GLU A 229 28.47 -34.94 -21.96
C GLU A 229 28.08 -34.56 -20.54
N CYS A 230 26.91 -33.94 -20.38
CA CYS A 230 26.34 -33.67 -19.07
C CYS A 230 25.49 -34.86 -18.64
N ILE A 231 25.68 -35.32 -17.41
CA ILE A 231 24.90 -36.39 -16.77
C ILE A 231 24.20 -35.82 -15.53
N GLY A 232 22.91 -36.09 -15.40
CA GLY A 232 22.09 -35.68 -14.26
C GLY A 232 20.72 -35.14 -14.68
N ALA A 233 19.84 -34.95 -13.71
CA ALA A 233 18.48 -34.45 -13.95
C ALA A 233 18.46 -32.99 -14.46
N ASP A 234 19.44 -32.19 -14.05
CA ASP A 234 19.44 -30.73 -14.27
C ASP A 234 20.32 -30.31 -15.47
N CYS A 235 20.74 -31.26 -16.31
CA CYS A 235 21.60 -30.98 -17.46
C CYS A 235 20.98 -30.10 -18.54
N ALA A 236 19.65 -30.05 -18.62
CA ALA A 236 18.94 -29.12 -19.50
C ALA A 236 18.84 -27.71 -18.90
N ASP A 237 19.26 -27.55 -17.65
CA ASP A 237 19.02 -26.37 -16.81
C ASP A 237 20.33 -25.69 -16.41
N LEU A 238 21.39 -25.93 -17.19
CA LEU A 238 22.65 -25.22 -17.07
C LEU A 238 22.49 -23.78 -17.56
N TYR A 239 23.16 -22.87 -16.86
CA TYR A 239 23.22 -21.47 -17.25
C TYR A 239 24.31 -21.24 -18.29
N ASP A 240 24.10 -20.25 -19.15
CA ASP A 240 25.06 -19.87 -20.19
C ASP A 240 26.36 -19.29 -19.60
N ASP A 241 26.26 -18.66 -18.43
CA ASP A 241 27.39 -18.03 -17.74
C ASP A 241 27.21 -17.95 -16.22
N GLU A 242 28.31 -17.65 -15.52
CA GLU A 242 28.38 -17.60 -14.06
C GLU A 242 27.57 -16.46 -13.46
N MET A 243 27.37 -15.36 -14.19
CA MET A 243 26.59 -14.21 -13.71
C MET A 243 25.09 -14.51 -13.73
N ALA A 244 24.61 -15.16 -14.79
CA ALA A 244 23.22 -15.63 -14.88
C ALA A 244 22.90 -16.64 -13.78
N CYS A 245 23.79 -17.60 -13.54
CA CYS A 245 23.66 -18.54 -12.43
C CYS A 245 23.70 -17.83 -11.07
N ALA A 246 24.66 -16.93 -10.85
CA ALA A 246 24.81 -16.23 -9.57
C ALA A 246 23.60 -15.35 -9.25
N ALA A 247 23.02 -14.67 -10.25
CA ALA A 247 21.79 -13.92 -10.09
C ALA A 247 20.60 -14.83 -9.72
N ALA A 248 20.51 -16.02 -10.33
CA ALA A 248 19.44 -16.98 -10.08
C ALA A 248 19.51 -17.67 -8.71
N TYR A 249 20.68 -17.72 -8.08
CA TYR A 249 20.92 -18.31 -6.75
C TYR A 249 21.40 -17.28 -5.72
N ALA A 250 21.21 -15.98 -5.99
CA ALA A 250 21.61 -14.92 -5.07
C ALA A 250 20.98 -15.11 -3.68
N HIS A 251 19.72 -15.56 -3.63
CA HIS A 251 19.00 -15.88 -2.39
C HIS A 251 19.54 -17.10 -1.62
N CYS A 252 20.37 -17.94 -2.27
CA CYS A 252 20.92 -19.15 -1.67
C CYS A 252 22.32 -18.97 -1.09
N THR A 253 22.98 -17.85 -1.38
CA THR A 253 24.22 -17.48 -0.71
C THR A 253 23.87 -16.66 0.54
N THR A 254 24.11 -17.21 1.74
CA THR A 254 24.17 -16.37 2.96
C THR A 254 25.15 -15.25 2.71
N GLY A 255 24.67 -14.01 2.76
CA GLY A 255 25.44 -12.83 2.37
C GLY A 255 25.05 -12.19 1.04
N ALA A 256 23.90 -12.56 0.48
CA ALA A 256 23.34 -11.94 -0.72
C ALA A 256 23.33 -10.41 -0.58
N SER A 257 23.86 -9.70 -1.58
CA SER A 257 23.76 -8.25 -1.61
C SER A 257 22.29 -7.85 -1.80
N CYS A 258 21.79 -6.96 -0.95
CA CYS A 258 20.41 -6.47 -1.02
C CYS A 258 20.40 -4.94 -1.09
N GLU A 259 19.38 -4.36 -1.72
CA GLU A 259 19.12 -2.91 -1.64
C GLU A 259 18.03 -2.64 -0.60
N THR A 260 17.07 -3.55 -0.46
CA THR A 260 15.98 -3.47 0.52
C THR A 260 15.70 -4.83 1.13
N SER A 261 15.00 -4.87 2.27
CA SER A 261 14.58 -6.14 2.90
C SER A 261 13.64 -6.99 2.02
N ARG A 262 13.15 -6.48 0.89
CA ARG A 262 12.38 -7.27 -0.09
C ARG A 262 13.27 -8.17 -0.96
N ASP A 263 14.58 -7.89 -1.01
CA ASP A 263 15.54 -8.69 -1.78
C ASP A 263 16.02 -9.92 -0.97
N CYS A 264 15.59 -10.04 0.28
CA CYS A 264 15.97 -11.11 1.19
C CYS A 264 14.82 -12.10 1.44
N ALA A 265 15.13 -13.29 1.94
CA ALA A 265 14.12 -14.26 2.35
C ALA A 265 13.22 -13.69 3.46
N ALA A 266 11.99 -14.23 3.61
CA ALA A 266 11.00 -13.73 4.56
C ALA A 266 11.46 -13.73 6.04
N GLU A 267 12.36 -14.65 6.39
CA GLU A 267 12.98 -14.80 7.72
C GLU A 267 14.25 -13.93 7.89
N GLU A 268 14.60 -13.15 6.87
CA GLU A 268 15.78 -12.29 6.81
C GLU A 268 15.37 -10.81 6.69
N TYR A 269 16.37 -9.94 6.79
CA TYR A 269 16.26 -8.52 6.48
C TYR A 269 17.53 -8.04 5.80
N CYS A 270 17.42 -6.95 5.06
CA CYS A 270 18.59 -6.34 4.45
C CYS A 270 19.35 -5.56 5.52
N HIS A 271 20.48 -6.12 5.96
CA HIS A 271 21.35 -5.47 6.92
C HIS A 271 22.28 -4.49 6.20
N LEU A 272 22.07 -3.21 6.42
CA LEU A 272 22.95 -2.11 6.04
C LEU A 272 23.90 -1.79 7.20
N GLU A 273 25.11 -1.31 6.91
CA GLU A 273 25.95 -0.71 7.94
C GLU A 273 25.26 0.55 8.50
N ASP A 274 25.50 0.88 9.77
CA ASP A 274 24.88 2.04 10.42
C ASP A 274 25.07 3.31 9.58
N GLY A 275 23.96 4.01 9.29
CA GLY A 275 23.95 5.21 8.46
C GLY A 275 23.98 4.97 6.94
N ALA A 276 24.00 3.72 6.47
CA ALA A 276 24.05 3.37 5.05
C ALA A 276 22.67 3.23 4.37
N CYS A 277 21.60 3.75 4.99
CA CYS A 277 20.23 3.65 4.45
C CYS A 277 20.14 4.20 3.01
N VAL A 278 19.57 3.41 2.10
CA VAL A 278 19.56 3.68 0.64
C VAL A 278 18.75 4.94 0.29
N ALA A 279 17.67 5.19 1.03
CA ALA A 279 16.86 6.41 0.91
C ALA A 279 17.56 7.68 1.44
N TRP A 280 18.69 7.56 2.13
CA TRP A 280 19.37 8.65 2.84
C TRP A 280 20.78 8.95 2.28
N SER A 281 21.35 8.03 1.50
CA SER A 281 22.73 8.11 0.97
C SER A 281 22.81 8.40 -0.54
N GLY A 282 21.70 8.74 -1.20
CA GLY A 282 21.71 9.05 -2.63
C GLY A 282 21.92 7.83 -3.54
N GLY A 283 21.58 6.62 -3.07
CA GLY A 283 21.36 5.45 -3.93
C GLY A 283 22.58 4.62 -4.31
N MET A 284 23.47 4.28 -3.37
CA MET A 284 24.53 3.26 -3.61
C MET A 284 24.86 2.37 -2.38
N GLY A 285 23.90 2.15 -1.48
CA GLY A 285 24.07 1.22 -0.35
C GLY A 285 23.64 -0.19 -0.73
N PHE A 286 24.60 -1.09 -0.98
CA PHE A 286 24.34 -2.53 -1.03
C PHE A 286 24.52 -3.12 0.38
N GLY A 287 23.44 -3.62 0.97
CA GLY A 287 23.43 -4.34 2.24
C GLY A 287 23.66 -5.83 2.08
N GLU A 288 23.60 -6.56 3.18
CA GLU A 288 23.74 -8.01 3.23
C GLU A 288 22.47 -8.62 3.81
N CYS A 289 21.85 -9.61 3.13
CA CYS A 289 20.74 -10.34 3.73
C CYS A 289 21.22 -11.11 4.96
N ARG A 290 20.61 -10.82 6.11
CA ARG A 290 20.90 -11.47 7.39
C ARG A 290 19.63 -12.01 8.04
N PRO A 291 19.70 -13.14 8.75
CA PRO A 291 18.58 -13.64 9.55
C PRO A 291 18.07 -12.58 10.52
N ARG A 292 16.74 -12.46 10.62
CA ARG A 292 16.13 -11.63 11.67
C ARG A 292 16.55 -12.20 13.03
N PRO A 293 17.05 -11.36 13.94
CA PRO A 293 17.29 -11.81 15.30
C PRO A 293 15.97 -12.37 15.87
N GLY A 294 16.01 -13.53 16.51
CA GLY A 294 14.84 -14.03 17.26
C GLY A 294 14.46 -13.07 18.39
N GLU A 295 13.29 -13.27 19.02
CA GLU A 295 12.77 -12.41 20.09
C GLU A 295 13.83 -12.09 21.16
N LEU A 296 14.43 -10.92 21.03
CA LEU A 296 15.52 -10.43 21.87
C LEU A 296 15.02 -9.11 22.44
N PRO A 297 14.57 -9.09 23.71
CA PRO A 297 14.07 -7.87 24.31
C PRO A 297 15.19 -6.82 24.35
N CYS A 298 14.81 -5.55 24.23
CA CYS A 298 15.74 -4.45 24.42
C CYS A 298 16.47 -4.60 25.76
N SER A 299 17.77 -4.29 25.77
CA SER A 299 18.46 -4.16 27.05
C SER A 299 17.83 -2.99 27.82
N PHE A 300 17.82 -3.09 29.15
CA PHE A 300 17.07 -2.16 30.00
C PHE A 300 17.56 -0.70 29.88
N ASP A 301 18.80 -0.51 29.41
CA ASP A 301 19.45 0.79 29.22
C ASP A 301 19.73 1.10 27.75
N ALA A 302 19.13 0.36 26.80
CA ALA A 302 19.31 0.64 25.38
C ALA A 302 18.72 2.02 25.03
N PRO A 303 19.46 2.87 24.30
CA PRO A 303 18.90 4.09 23.72
C PRO A 303 17.93 3.75 22.59
N PRO A 304 16.90 4.60 22.34
CA PRO A 304 16.06 4.46 21.14
C PRO A 304 16.90 4.62 19.88
N VAL A 305 16.41 4.08 18.77
CA VAL A 305 17.08 4.17 17.46
C VAL A 305 16.09 4.56 16.37
N CYS A 306 16.57 5.23 15.34
CA CYS A 306 15.80 5.46 14.13
C CYS A 306 16.08 4.34 13.12
N GLY A 307 15.05 3.69 12.58
CA GLY A 307 15.18 2.70 11.52
C GLY A 307 15.35 3.34 10.14
N CYS A 308 15.94 2.62 9.19
CA CYS A 308 15.97 3.05 7.77
C CYS A 308 14.58 3.22 7.14
N ASP A 309 13.53 2.69 7.78
CA ASP A 309 12.11 2.86 7.45
C ASP A 309 11.51 4.18 7.98
N GLY A 310 12.27 4.97 8.75
CA GLY A 310 11.82 6.22 9.37
C GLY A 310 10.99 6.02 10.64
N THR A 311 10.92 4.80 11.18
CA THR A 311 10.22 4.51 12.43
C THR A 311 11.19 4.56 13.61
N THR A 312 10.75 5.15 14.72
CA THR A 312 11.51 5.11 15.98
C THR A 312 11.29 3.79 16.71
N TYR A 313 12.36 3.07 17.02
CA TYR A 313 12.35 1.83 17.78
C TYR A 313 12.94 2.02 19.16
N GLY A 314 12.53 1.16 20.11
CA GLY A 314 13.03 1.23 21.49
C GLY A 314 14.51 0.89 21.62
N CYS A 315 15.05 0.13 20.66
CA CYS A 315 16.47 -0.22 20.56
C CYS A 315 16.79 -0.84 19.18
N ALA A 316 18.09 -1.01 18.87
CA ALA A 316 18.55 -1.66 17.64
C ALA A 316 18.00 -3.09 17.44
N SER A 317 17.88 -3.87 18.52
CA SER A 317 17.35 -5.24 18.45
C SER A 317 15.92 -5.26 17.92
N ASP A 318 15.11 -4.29 18.36
CA ASP A 318 13.69 -4.15 18.03
C ASP A 318 13.49 -3.72 16.56
N ALA A 319 14.33 -2.79 16.09
CA ALA A 319 14.41 -2.41 14.67
C ALA A 319 14.74 -3.61 13.77
N ASN A 320 15.79 -4.37 14.12
CA ASN A 320 16.23 -5.52 13.32
C ASN A 320 15.21 -6.67 13.33
N GLN A 321 14.52 -6.89 14.45
CA GLN A 321 13.40 -7.86 14.55
C GLN A 321 12.23 -7.46 13.64
N SER A 322 11.95 -6.16 13.54
CA SER A 322 10.94 -5.58 12.65
C SER A 322 11.36 -5.62 11.18
N GLY A 323 12.61 -6.02 10.88
CA GLY A 323 13.12 -6.22 9.52
C GLY A 323 13.74 -4.97 8.89
N THR A 324 14.21 -4.01 9.70
CA THR A 324 14.90 -2.81 9.23
C THR A 324 16.25 -2.62 9.93
N SER A 325 17.25 -2.13 9.20
CA SER A 325 18.52 -1.67 9.80
C SER A 325 18.35 -0.35 10.54
N VAL A 326 19.32 -0.08 11.43
CA VAL A 326 19.43 1.19 12.16
C VAL A 326 20.04 2.25 11.26
N ALA A 327 19.34 3.38 11.13
CA ALA A 327 19.84 4.58 10.49
C ALA A 327 20.81 5.32 11.43
N TYR A 328 20.39 5.59 12.67
CA TYR A 328 21.21 6.23 13.70
C TYR A 328 20.62 6.01 15.10
N GLU A 329 21.43 6.22 16.13
CA GLU A 329 21.00 6.21 17.54
C GLU A 329 20.25 7.51 17.88
N GLY A 330 19.08 7.38 18.51
CA GLY A 330 18.15 8.48 18.80
C GLY A 330 16.72 8.13 18.39
N VAL A 331 15.77 8.98 18.76
CA VAL A 331 14.46 8.94 18.10
C VAL A 331 14.63 9.35 16.65
N CYS A 332 13.75 8.90 15.75
CA CYS A 332 13.72 9.50 14.43
C CYS A 332 13.35 10.97 14.57
N ASP A 333 14.37 11.82 14.50
CA ASP A 333 14.22 13.21 14.14
C ASP A 333 13.95 13.24 12.63
N GLU A 334 13.22 14.23 12.13
CA GLU A 334 12.63 14.29 10.78
C GLU A 334 13.63 14.35 9.60
N GLY A 335 14.61 13.46 9.53
CA GLY A 335 15.44 13.17 8.35
C GLY A 335 16.30 14.34 7.83
N PRO A 336 16.99 14.13 6.68
CA PRO A 336 17.80 15.15 6.02
C PRO A 336 16.95 16.28 5.41
N CYS A 337 15.65 16.33 5.67
CA CYS A 337 14.75 17.37 5.20
C CYS A 337 14.16 18.20 6.35
N ALA A 338 14.51 17.87 7.60
CA ALA A 338 14.21 18.71 8.75
C ALA A 338 14.86 20.09 8.61
N PRO A 339 14.16 21.18 9.00
CA PRO A 339 14.75 22.50 9.10
C PRO A 339 16.02 22.49 9.97
N MET A 340 17.08 23.10 9.48
CA MET A 340 18.30 23.34 10.25
C MET A 340 18.02 24.42 11.30
N LEU A 341 18.35 24.11 12.55
CA LEU A 341 18.23 24.98 13.71
C LEU A 341 19.50 25.83 13.86
N ALA A 342 19.70 26.75 12.92
CA ALA A 342 20.77 27.75 12.95
C ALA A 342 20.23 29.12 12.53
N ARG A 343 20.39 30.12 13.39
CA ARG A 343 19.93 31.49 13.12
C ARG A 343 21.02 32.52 13.40
N GLY A 344 21.06 33.58 12.59
CA GLY A 344 21.89 34.74 12.87
C GLY A 344 21.25 35.65 13.91
N VAL A 345 22.01 36.07 14.92
CA VAL A 345 21.56 37.03 15.94
C VAL A 345 22.51 38.22 16.06
N GLY A 346 21.96 39.37 16.45
CA GLY A 346 22.71 40.62 16.66
C GLY A 346 22.52 41.66 15.54
N PRO A 347 22.87 42.94 15.80
CA PRO A 347 22.47 44.07 14.95
C PRO A 347 23.38 44.32 13.73
N CYS A 348 24.09 43.31 13.25
CA CYS A 348 24.99 43.44 12.09
C CYS A 348 24.57 42.52 10.94
N PHE A 349 25.02 42.86 9.74
CA PHE A 349 24.61 42.23 8.48
C PHE A 349 25.75 41.37 7.89
N ALA A 350 26.48 40.63 8.72
CA ALA A 350 27.46 39.68 8.19
C ALA A 350 26.72 38.45 7.68
N ASP A 351 27.10 37.98 6.49
CA ASP A 351 26.61 36.71 5.94
C ASP A 351 27.21 35.57 6.78
N LEU A 352 26.36 34.86 7.53
CA LEU A 352 26.78 33.79 8.43
C LEU A 352 26.67 32.40 7.79
N GLY A 353 26.04 32.29 6.62
CA GLY A 353 25.90 31.04 5.85
C GLY A 353 24.48 30.84 5.36
N VAL A 354 24.22 29.64 4.84
CA VAL A 354 22.91 29.21 4.32
C VAL A 354 22.40 28.03 5.13
N VAL A 355 21.12 28.04 5.45
CA VAL A 355 20.42 26.98 6.16
C VAL A 355 19.26 26.47 5.32
N TRP A 356 18.92 25.20 5.48
CA TRP A 356 17.67 24.65 4.97
C TRP A 356 16.58 24.91 6.00
N ASP A 357 15.50 25.60 5.64
CA ASP A 357 14.41 25.95 6.57
C ASP A 357 13.25 24.93 6.57
N GLY A 358 13.40 23.81 5.87
CA GLY A 358 12.34 22.83 5.64
C GLY A 358 11.77 22.89 4.22
N ASP A 359 12.10 23.92 3.44
CA ASP A 359 11.51 24.17 2.12
C ASP A 359 12.48 24.78 1.11
N ALA A 360 13.30 25.71 1.59
CA ALA A 360 14.25 26.45 0.79
C ALA A 360 15.58 26.62 1.53
N CYS A 361 16.60 26.84 0.73
CA CYS A 361 17.91 27.22 1.22
C CYS A 361 17.98 28.73 1.39
N VAL A 362 17.91 29.20 2.64
CA VAL A 362 17.84 30.61 3.02
C VAL A 362 19.14 31.09 3.63
N ASN A 363 19.54 32.33 3.33
CA ASN A 363 20.73 32.93 3.93
C ASN A 363 20.41 33.41 5.35
N ILE A 364 21.28 33.11 6.30
CA ILE A 364 21.22 33.68 7.64
C ILE A 364 22.25 34.81 7.78
N GLY A 365 21.79 35.96 8.27
CA GLY A 365 22.61 37.14 8.52
C GLY A 365 22.58 37.52 10.00
N GLY A 366 23.69 38.02 10.53
CA GLY A 366 23.77 38.41 11.93
C GLY A 366 25.20 38.69 12.39
N CYS A 367 25.40 38.72 13.69
CA CYS A 367 26.71 38.86 14.31
C CYS A 367 27.28 37.53 14.79
N THR A 368 26.42 36.66 15.29
CA THR A 368 26.78 35.32 15.73
C THR A 368 25.69 34.36 15.27
N CYS A 369 26.08 33.14 14.93
CA CYS A 369 25.11 32.08 14.75
C CYS A 369 24.73 31.50 16.12
N GLU A 370 23.45 31.29 16.36
CA GLU A 370 22.92 30.55 17.51
C GLU A 370 22.12 29.34 17.03
N GLY A 371 22.34 28.20 17.70
CA GLY A 371 21.63 26.94 17.43
C GLY A 371 22.59 25.76 17.26
N PRO A 372 22.08 24.52 17.33
CA PRO A 372 22.89 23.32 17.22
C PRO A 372 23.53 23.13 15.83
N ASP A 373 22.95 23.73 14.78
CA ASP A 373 23.43 23.54 13.39
C ASP A 373 24.38 24.63 12.90
N CYS A 374 24.89 25.49 13.80
CA CYS A 374 25.75 26.61 13.42
C CYS A 374 27.10 26.18 12.81
N ASP A 375 27.59 25.00 13.15
CA ASP A 375 28.81 24.43 12.55
C ASP A 375 28.52 23.65 11.24
N ALA A 376 27.25 23.52 10.87
CA ALA A 376 26.77 22.75 9.71
C ALA A 376 26.16 23.63 8.60
N VAL A 377 26.23 24.96 8.73
CA VAL A 377 25.70 25.90 7.73
C VAL A 377 26.45 25.81 6.40
N TYR A 378 25.73 25.91 5.29
CA TYR A 378 26.31 25.83 3.95
C TYR A 378 26.95 27.16 3.54
N ALA A 379 27.99 27.09 2.71
CA ALA A 379 28.65 28.29 2.21
C ALA A 379 27.84 28.99 1.11
N SER A 380 26.86 28.30 0.50
CA SER A 380 26.01 28.87 -0.55
C SER A 380 24.68 28.16 -0.70
N VAL A 381 23.71 28.86 -1.33
CA VAL A 381 22.39 28.33 -1.69
C VAL A 381 22.49 27.15 -2.63
N ALA A 382 23.47 27.14 -3.54
CA ALA A 382 23.68 26.04 -4.47
C ALA A 382 24.16 24.76 -3.78
N GLU A 383 25.04 24.90 -2.78
CA GLU A 383 25.55 23.77 -1.99
C GLU A 383 24.45 23.18 -1.11
N CYS A 384 23.68 24.04 -0.43
CA CYS A 384 22.50 23.64 0.30
C CYS A 384 21.47 22.95 -0.63
N GLY A 385 21.18 23.53 -1.79
CA GLY A 385 20.21 22.96 -2.74
C GLY A 385 20.65 21.63 -3.33
N ALA A 386 21.95 21.42 -3.54
CA ALA A 386 22.48 20.12 -3.95
C ALA A 386 22.34 19.08 -2.82
N ALA A 387 22.67 19.46 -1.57
CA ALA A 387 22.53 18.60 -0.39
C ALA A 387 21.07 18.27 -0.05
N ARG A 388 20.12 19.13 -0.47
CA ARG A 388 18.68 18.99 -0.22
C ARG A 388 17.88 18.68 -1.48
N SER A 389 18.54 18.22 -2.55
CA SER A 389 17.91 17.97 -3.87
C SER A 389 16.83 16.87 -3.89
N GLY A 390 16.75 16.05 -2.84
CA GLY A 390 15.67 15.08 -2.59
C GLY A 390 14.64 15.53 -1.56
N CYS A 391 14.81 16.70 -0.95
CA CYS A 391 13.86 17.27 -0.01
C CYS A 391 12.77 18.00 -0.79
N GLY A 392 11.71 17.24 -1.07
CA GLY A 392 10.56 17.63 -1.86
C GLY A 392 9.58 16.47 -1.95
N GLY A 393 8.95 16.13 -0.82
CA GLY A 393 7.97 15.04 -0.71
C GLY A 393 6.74 15.48 0.10
N THR A 394 5.59 15.51 -0.58
CA THR A 394 4.23 15.75 -0.07
C THR A 394 4.00 17.01 0.76
N ALA A 395 4.34 18.17 0.20
CA ALA A 395 3.57 19.38 0.45
C ALA A 395 2.09 19.09 0.18
N ARG A 396 1.30 18.81 1.23
CA ARG A 396 -0.13 18.53 1.06
C ARG A 396 -0.78 19.82 0.58
N ALA A 397 -1.24 19.83 -0.66
CA ALA A 397 -1.88 20.99 -1.23
C ALA A 397 -3.13 21.35 -0.41
N CYS A 398 -3.31 22.63 -0.13
CA CYS A 398 -4.42 23.14 0.64
C CYS A 398 -5.03 24.37 -0.02
N SER A 399 -6.29 24.65 0.29
CA SER A 399 -6.97 25.82 -0.24
C SER A 399 -8.22 26.14 0.58
N LEU A 400 -8.33 27.39 1.02
CA LEU A 400 -9.47 27.91 1.78
C LEU A 400 -10.71 28.01 0.90
N THR A 401 -10.54 28.40 -0.37
CA THR A 401 -11.65 28.55 -1.33
C THR A 401 -12.07 27.21 -1.95
N ALA A 402 -11.15 26.24 -2.08
CA ALA A 402 -11.47 24.91 -2.56
C ALA A 402 -11.92 23.92 -1.47
N GLY A 403 -11.97 24.34 -0.19
CA GLY A 403 -12.40 23.49 0.92
C GLY A 403 -11.44 22.34 1.22
N LEU A 404 -10.13 22.57 1.04
CA LEU A 404 -9.06 21.60 1.29
C LEU A 404 -8.26 22.01 2.55
N PRO A 405 -8.74 21.72 3.76
CA PRO A 405 -8.09 22.12 5.02
C PRO A 405 -6.90 21.23 5.35
N CYS A 406 -5.86 21.79 5.99
CA CYS A 406 -4.74 21.05 6.56
C CYS A 406 -5.14 20.21 7.79
N GLY A 407 -4.28 19.26 8.17
CA GLY A 407 -4.47 18.42 9.34
C GLY A 407 -4.44 19.22 10.65
N GLU A 408 -4.80 18.56 11.75
CA GLU A 408 -4.69 19.16 13.08
C GLU A 408 -3.22 19.47 13.39
N GLY A 409 -2.94 20.69 13.86
CA GLY A 409 -1.55 21.13 14.07
C GLY A 409 -0.87 21.72 12.83
N GLU A 410 -1.59 21.94 11.73
CA GLU A 410 -1.05 22.56 10.50
C GLU A 410 -1.80 23.86 10.11
N TRP A 411 -1.15 24.68 9.28
CA TRP A 411 -1.72 25.85 8.61
C TRP A 411 -1.42 25.77 7.09
N CYS A 412 -2.16 26.54 6.29
CA CYS A 412 -2.04 26.52 4.83
C CYS A 412 -1.23 27.72 4.34
N ASP A 413 0.01 27.49 3.89
CA ASP A 413 0.99 28.49 3.45
C ASP A 413 0.78 28.83 1.98
N TYR A 414 0.35 30.05 1.69
CA TYR A 414 0.15 30.53 0.33
C TYR A 414 1.39 31.26 -0.19
N PRO A 415 1.60 31.29 -1.51
CA PRO A 415 2.67 32.11 -2.09
C PRO A 415 2.51 33.59 -1.71
N ASP A 416 3.60 34.26 -1.36
CA ASP A 416 3.62 35.72 -1.06
C ASP A 416 3.01 36.59 -2.19
N THR A 417 3.01 36.07 -3.42
CA THR A 417 2.44 36.74 -4.60
C THR A 417 0.93 36.60 -4.73
N SER A 418 0.31 35.69 -3.98
CA SER A 418 -1.11 35.36 -4.03
C SER A 418 -1.59 34.90 -2.64
N PRO A 419 -1.83 35.85 -1.71
CA PRO A 419 -2.28 35.50 -0.36
C PRO A 419 -3.66 34.84 -0.40
N CYS A 420 -4.05 34.25 0.72
CA CYS A 420 -5.36 33.63 0.90
C CYS A 420 -6.55 34.48 0.44
N GLY A 421 -7.60 33.81 -0.04
CA GLY A 421 -8.85 34.44 -0.50
C GLY A 421 -9.02 34.47 -2.03
N VAL A 422 -7.95 34.17 -2.78
CA VAL A 422 -8.03 34.00 -4.24
C VAL A 422 -8.73 32.67 -4.58
N PRO A 423 -9.76 32.69 -5.46
CA PRO A 423 -10.45 31.47 -5.86
C PRO A 423 -9.52 30.50 -6.61
N GLY A 424 -9.39 29.27 -6.10
CA GLY A 424 -8.59 28.22 -6.74
C GLY A 424 -7.08 28.35 -6.53
N GLU A 425 -6.62 29.31 -5.70
CA GLU A 425 -5.24 29.35 -5.26
C GLU A 425 -4.95 28.18 -4.33
N MET A 426 -3.79 27.55 -4.54
CA MET A 426 -3.35 26.38 -3.81
C MET A 426 -2.14 26.77 -2.98
N GLY A 427 -2.25 26.59 -1.67
CA GLY A 427 -1.14 26.66 -0.74
C GLY A 427 -0.57 25.29 -0.41
N VAL A 428 0.38 25.27 0.51
CA VAL A 428 1.07 24.09 1.02
C VAL A 428 0.82 23.97 2.52
N CYS A 429 0.43 22.79 3.01
CA CYS A 429 0.32 22.59 4.45
C CYS A 429 1.69 22.65 5.15
N ARG A 430 1.72 23.39 6.26
CA ARG A 430 2.88 23.59 7.11
C ARG A 430 2.54 23.28 8.56
N PRO A 431 3.46 22.73 9.36
CA PRO A 431 3.25 22.60 10.80
C PRO A 431 3.11 23.96 11.48
N ARG A 432 2.27 24.01 12.52
CA ARG A 432 2.10 25.20 13.35
C ARG A 432 3.29 25.35 14.31
N PRO A 433 3.83 26.56 14.48
CA PRO A 433 4.84 26.82 15.50
C PRO A 433 4.28 26.63 16.92
N ASP A 434 4.97 25.85 17.76
CA ASP A 434 4.62 25.69 19.19
C ASP A 434 5.08 26.87 20.06
N VAL A 435 6.10 27.60 19.61
CA VAL A 435 6.71 28.71 20.36
C VAL A 435 7.00 29.88 19.42
N CYS A 436 6.36 31.02 19.67
CA CYS A 436 6.60 32.25 18.94
C CYS A 436 7.53 33.20 19.70
N PRO A 437 8.55 33.78 19.03
CA PRO A 437 9.34 34.85 19.61
C PRO A 437 8.46 36.05 19.99
N PRO A 438 8.79 36.79 21.08
CA PRO A 438 8.05 37.97 21.50
C PRO A 438 8.39 39.17 20.60
N VAL A 439 8.05 39.07 19.32
CA VAL A 439 8.23 40.11 18.30
C VAL A 439 6.87 40.74 18.03
N ILE A 440 6.83 42.07 17.97
CA ILE A 440 5.62 42.81 17.58
C ILE A 440 5.77 43.20 16.11
N ASP A 441 5.08 42.47 15.23
CA ASP A 441 4.93 42.76 13.81
C ASP A 441 3.48 42.50 13.41
N GLU A 442 2.62 43.47 13.74
CA GLU A 442 1.17 43.33 13.59
C GLU A 442 0.78 42.94 12.16
N THR A 443 0.03 41.85 12.04
CA THR A 443 -0.35 41.27 10.75
C THR A 443 -1.79 40.78 10.78
N CYS A 444 -2.39 40.73 9.60
CA CYS A 444 -3.73 40.23 9.40
C CYS A 444 -3.69 38.79 8.90
N GLY A 445 -4.29 37.90 9.69
CA GLY A 445 -4.45 36.50 9.36
C GLY A 445 -5.58 36.26 8.35
N CYS A 446 -5.53 35.15 7.64
CA CYS A 446 -6.52 34.76 6.64
C CYS A 446 -7.94 34.52 7.17
N ASP A 447 -8.10 34.42 8.49
CA ASP A 447 -9.38 34.44 9.19
C ASP A 447 -9.95 35.85 9.41
N GLY A 448 -9.20 36.89 9.02
CA GLY A 448 -9.53 38.29 9.23
C GLY A 448 -9.19 38.81 10.63
N ALA A 449 -8.52 38.02 11.47
CA ALA A 449 -8.09 38.46 12.79
C ALA A 449 -6.76 39.21 12.75
N LEU A 450 -6.57 40.12 13.70
CA LEU A 450 -5.31 40.81 13.94
C LEU A 450 -4.44 39.98 14.88
N TYR A 451 -3.21 39.71 14.46
CA TYR A 451 -2.20 39.00 15.25
C TYR A 451 -1.04 39.92 15.60
N THR A 452 -0.41 39.64 16.75
CA THR A 452 0.76 40.38 17.24
C THR A 452 1.99 40.16 16.37
N SER A 453 2.09 38.99 15.74
CA SER A 453 3.14 38.63 14.78
C SER A 453 2.63 37.58 13.76
N PRO A 454 3.31 37.39 12.61
CA PRO A 454 3.01 36.29 11.69
C PRO A 454 3.14 34.91 12.32
N CYS A 455 4.07 34.73 13.25
CA CYS A 455 4.19 33.48 13.98
C CYS A 455 2.92 33.18 14.80
N ASP A 456 2.34 34.19 15.46
CA ASP A 456 1.12 34.00 16.25
C ASP A 456 -0.09 33.63 15.35
N ALA A 457 -0.14 34.15 14.13
CA ALA A 457 -1.13 33.76 13.12
C ALA A 457 -0.95 32.30 12.70
N ASN A 458 0.28 31.91 12.36
CA ASN A 458 0.61 30.55 11.94
C ASN A 458 0.35 29.54 13.08
N ALA A 459 0.69 29.88 14.33
CA ALA A 459 0.41 29.07 15.51
C ALA A 459 -1.10 28.89 15.75
N ALA A 460 -1.90 29.89 15.41
CA ALA A 460 -3.36 29.80 15.43
C ALA A 460 -3.94 29.01 14.25
N GLY A 461 -3.14 28.70 13.23
CA GLY A 461 -3.54 27.90 12.07
C GLY A 461 -3.79 28.68 10.79
N TRP A 462 -3.37 29.94 10.72
CA TRP A 462 -3.70 30.85 9.63
C TRP A 462 -2.45 31.48 9.02
N ASP A 463 -2.39 31.49 7.70
CA ASP A 463 -1.46 32.33 6.95
C ASP A 463 -1.83 33.81 7.09
N THR A 464 -0.98 34.69 6.58
CA THR A 464 -1.13 36.15 6.65
C THR A 464 -1.31 36.74 5.25
N PHE A 465 -2.05 37.85 5.15
CA PHE A 465 -2.31 38.50 3.85
C PHE A 465 -1.93 39.99 3.79
N GLY A 466 -1.48 40.58 4.91
CA GLY A 466 -1.07 41.98 4.93
C GLY A 466 -1.07 42.61 6.31
N ARG A 467 -0.88 43.92 6.34
CA ARG A 467 -0.87 44.72 7.58
C ARG A 467 -2.24 45.33 7.86
N PRO A 468 -2.59 45.57 9.14
CA PRO A 468 -3.80 46.30 9.50
C PRO A 468 -3.80 47.72 8.94
N ASP A 469 -4.99 48.30 8.82
CA ASP A 469 -5.15 49.71 8.50
C ASP A 469 -4.65 50.63 9.66
N PRO A 470 -4.55 51.96 9.46
CA PRO A 470 -4.12 52.88 10.51
C PRO A 470 -5.02 52.91 11.77
N SER A 471 -6.20 52.28 11.72
CA SER A 471 -7.13 52.13 12.84
C SER A 471 -6.96 50.79 13.56
N GLY A 472 -6.03 49.93 13.14
CA GLY A 472 -5.79 48.60 13.69
C GLY A 472 -6.81 47.55 13.24
N MET A 473 -7.53 47.78 12.14
CA MET A 473 -8.52 46.84 11.62
C MET A 473 -7.96 46.06 10.44
N CYS A 474 -8.19 44.75 10.45
CA CYS A 474 -7.94 43.90 9.28
C CYS A 474 -9.08 44.06 8.28
N GLY A 475 -8.73 44.31 7.01
CA GLY A 475 -9.68 44.27 5.91
C GLY A 475 -10.16 42.84 5.63
N ALA A 476 -11.07 42.68 4.66
CA ALA A 476 -11.25 41.36 4.06
C ALA A 476 -9.99 41.01 3.25
N PRO A 477 -9.58 39.72 3.18
CA PRO A 477 -8.54 39.30 2.25
C PRO A 477 -8.90 39.80 0.84
N PRO A 478 -7.92 40.27 0.06
CA PRO A 478 -8.19 40.92 -1.21
C PRO A 478 -9.04 40.00 -2.11
N PRO A 479 -10.15 40.47 -2.68
CA PRO A 479 -10.80 39.74 -3.76
C PRO A 479 -9.83 39.73 -4.94
N GLY A 480 -9.54 38.53 -5.46
CA GLY A 480 -8.68 38.34 -6.63
C GLY A 480 -9.10 39.15 -7.84
#